data_AF-A0A933EYW1-F1
#
_entry.id   AF-A0A933EYW1-F1
#
_cell.length_a   1.000
_cell.length_b   1.000
_cell.length_c   1.000
_cell.angle_alpha   90.00
_cell.angle_beta   90.00
_cell.angle_gamma   90.00
#
_symmetry.space_group_name_H-M   'P 1'
#
loop_
_entity.id
_entity.type
_entity.pdbx_description
1 polymer ?
#
loop_
_entity_poly.entity_id
_entity_poly.type
_entity_poly.pdbx_seq_one_letter_code
_entity_poly.pdbx_strand_id
1 'polypeptide(L)'
;MPRSLVLGNGAILVCEDHFGQVRDFYFPYVGLENQIPAQGVHKIGVWTEERFSWLDGGEWKIAIETKSDALSATSVVSHSGLELSLEFHDVVYNEKNIFLRHITVHNLAKRKREVRIFLYHQFELYESHRGDTGFYDPKERAIVHYKGRRVILINTQTKGEPMSDYAIGIFGIEGKEGTYKDAEDGKLSKNSIEHGRVDSVAAVSVLIPAQMSAASDYWIA
;
A
#
# COMPACT_ATOMS: atom_id res chain seq x y z
N MET A 1 -16.69 4.89 9.02
CA MET A 1 -16.81 5.73 7.81
C MET A 1 -17.26 4.84 6.66
N PRO A 2 -18.14 5.31 5.76
CA PRO A 2 -18.50 4.55 4.57
C PRO A 2 -17.26 4.26 3.73
N ARG A 3 -17.16 3.06 3.17
CA ARG A 3 -16.09 2.67 2.26
C ARG A 3 -16.38 3.27 0.89
N SER A 4 -15.37 3.85 0.26
CA SER A 4 -15.51 4.48 -1.05
C SER A 4 -15.48 3.46 -2.17
N LEU A 5 -14.67 2.40 -2.01
CA LEU A 5 -14.49 1.33 -2.98
C LEU A 5 -14.58 -0.02 -2.29
N VAL A 6 -15.22 -0.98 -2.96
CA VAL A 6 -15.41 -2.35 -2.48
C VAL A 6 -15.17 -3.30 -3.65
N LEU A 7 -14.07 -4.05 -3.58
CA LEU A 7 -13.59 -4.94 -4.64
C LEU A 7 -13.50 -6.37 -4.12
N GLY A 8 -13.94 -7.37 -4.87
CA GLY A 8 -13.89 -8.75 -4.41
C GLY A 8 -14.13 -9.81 -5.48
N ASN A 9 -13.74 -11.05 -5.17
CA ASN A 9 -13.90 -12.22 -6.05
C ASN A 9 -14.61 -13.41 -5.36
N GLY A 10 -15.25 -13.16 -4.21
CA GLY A 10 -15.92 -14.19 -3.41
C GLY A 10 -15.03 -14.88 -2.37
N ALA A 11 -13.71 -14.84 -2.54
CA ALA A 11 -12.75 -15.35 -1.55
C ALA A 11 -12.04 -14.20 -0.80
N ILE A 12 -11.61 -13.16 -1.52
CA ILE A 12 -11.15 -11.91 -0.91
C ILE A 12 -12.13 -10.76 -1.14
N LEU A 13 -12.22 -9.87 -0.15
CA LEU A 13 -12.89 -8.56 -0.25
C LEU A 13 -11.93 -7.49 0.26
N VAL A 14 -11.64 -6.50 -0.59
CA VAL A 14 -10.82 -5.34 -0.27
C VAL A 14 -11.70 -4.11 -0.27
N CYS A 15 -11.68 -3.39 0.85
CA CYS A 15 -12.43 -2.14 0.99
C CYS A 15 -11.45 -0.98 1.17
N GLU A 16 -11.64 0.07 0.39
CA GLU A 16 -10.78 1.25 0.41
C GLU A 16 -11.57 2.48 0.86
N ASP A 17 -10.88 3.40 1.53
CA ASP A 17 -11.44 4.71 1.85
C ASP A 17 -11.28 5.71 0.71
N HIS A 18 -11.70 6.95 0.97
CA HIS A 18 -11.63 8.03 -0.01
C HIS A 18 -10.20 8.42 -0.38
N PHE A 19 -9.17 7.99 0.36
CA PHE A 19 -7.76 8.24 0.06
C PHE A 19 -7.14 7.12 -0.79
N GLY A 20 -7.91 6.09 -1.17
CA GLY A 20 -7.39 4.86 -1.79
C GLY A 20 -6.61 3.99 -0.79
N GLN A 21 -6.75 4.22 0.52
CA GLN A 21 -6.08 3.41 1.53
C GLN A 21 -6.93 2.18 1.84
N VAL A 22 -6.30 1.01 1.90
CA VAL A 22 -7.02 -0.23 2.25
C VAL A 22 -7.40 -0.18 3.73
N ARG A 23 -8.69 -0.38 4.01
CA ARG A 23 -9.26 -0.34 5.36
C ARG A 23 -9.77 -1.69 5.83
N ASP A 24 -10.22 -2.54 4.92
CA ASP A 24 -10.59 -3.92 5.22
C ASP A 24 -9.99 -4.85 4.17
N PHE A 25 -9.52 -6.01 4.63
CA PHE A 25 -9.03 -7.08 3.78
C PHE A 25 -9.59 -8.40 4.31
N TYR A 26 -10.73 -8.85 3.78
CA TYR A 26 -11.33 -10.11 4.18
C TYR A 26 -10.72 -11.26 3.41
N PHE A 27 -10.35 -12.32 4.12
CA PHE A 27 -9.82 -13.57 3.57
C PHE A 27 -9.97 -14.66 4.63
N PRO A 28 -10.39 -15.91 4.33
CA PRO A 28 -10.63 -16.48 3.00
C PRO A 28 -12.07 -16.41 2.51
N TYR A 29 -12.95 -15.77 3.28
CA TYR A 29 -14.34 -15.57 2.91
C TYR A 29 -14.74 -14.13 3.18
N VAL A 30 -15.54 -13.58 2.27
CA VAL A 30 -16.10 -12.24 2.37
C VAL A 30 -16.90 -12.10 3.67
N GLY A 31 -16.51 -11.14 4.51
CA GLY A 31 -17.22 -10.82 5.75
C GLY A 31 -16.95 -11.74 6.95
N LEU A 32 -16.06 -12.73 6.82
CA LEU A 32 -15.75 -13.65 7.93
C LEU A 32 -14.59 -13.15 8.82
N GLU A 33 -13.38 -13.09 8.25
CA GLU A 33 -12.17 -12.69 8.99
C GLU A 33 -11.58 -11.46 8.30
N ASN A 34 -11.56 -10.31 8.98
CA ASN A 34 -10.83 -9.14 8.49
C ASN A 34 -9.37 -9.24 8.92
N GLN A 35 -8.45 -9.26 7.97
CA GLN A 35 -7.02 -9.36 8.25
C GLN A 35 -6.41 -8.01 8.67
N ILE A 36 -7.20 -6.92 8.63
CA ILE A 36 -6.79 -5.58 9.09
C ILE A 36 -7.47 -5.29 10.43
N PRO A 37 -6.75 -4.73 11.44
CA PRO A 37 -7.36 -4.34 12.70
C PRO A 37 -8.48 -3.31 12.54
N ALA A 38 -9.41 -3.23 13.49
CA ALA A 38 -10.58 -2.34 13.41
C ALA A 38 -10.26 -0.85 13.14
N GLN A 39 -9.11 -0.36 13.63
CA GLN A 39 -8.62 1.01 13.39
C GLN A 39 -7.44 1.05 12.41
N GLY A 40 -7.04 -0.10 11.88
CA GLY A 40 -5.95 -0.25 10.92
C GLY A 40 -6.22 0.43 9.59
N VAL A 41 -5.14 0.81 8.94
CA VAL A 41 -5.14 1.43 7.63
C VAL A 41 -3.84 1.15 6.91
N HIS A 42 -3.93 0.75 5.65
CA HIS A 42 -2.78 0.65 4.78
C HIS A 42 -2.50 2.03 4.19
N LYS A 43 -1.66 2.79 4.89
CA LYS A 43 -1.31 4.17 4.54
C LYS A 43 -0.51 4.23 3.25
N ILE A 44 -0.61 5.37 2.58
CA ILE A 44 0.14 5.66 1.37
C ILE A 44 0.83 7.00 1.56
N GLY A 45 2.16 6.98 1.51
CA GLY A 45 3.02 8.15 1.65
C GLY A 45 3.73 8.45 0.34
N VAL A 46 3.96 9.73 0.07
CA VAL A 46 4.70 10.18 -1.10
C VAL A 46 5.84 11.08 -0.65
N TRP A 47 7.03 10.82 -1.15
CA TRP A 47 8.22 11.61 -0.89
C TRP A 47 8.81 12.13 -2.20
N THR A 48 9.27 13.37 -2.15
CA THR A 48 10.14 13.99 -3.15
C THR A 48 11.37 14.55 -2.44
N GLU A 49 12.36 15.03 -3.19
CA GLU A 49 13.53 15.69 -2.60
C GLU A 49 13.20 16.92 -1.72
N GLU A 50 11.98 17.46 -1.84
CA GLU A 50 11.53 18.63 -1.11
C GLU A 50 10.92 18.26 0.25
N ARG A 51 10.02 17.27 0.27
CA ARG A 51 9.30 16.85 1.48
C ARG A 51 8.55 15.52 1.29
N PHE A 52 8.15 14.97 2.44
CA PHE A 52 7.21 13.86 2.55
C PHE A 52 5.76 14.37 2.75
N SER A 53 4.76 13.63 2.27
CA SER A 53 3.33 13.87 2.56
C SER A 53 2.52 12.56 2.55
N TRP A 54 1.66 12.39 3.55
CA TRP A 54 0.66 11.32 3.60
C TRP A 54 -0.59 11.69 2.79
N LEU A 55 -1.19 10.75 2.06
CA LEU A 55 -2.43 11.01 1.30
C LEU A 55 -3.58 11.52 2.20
N ASP A 56 -3.67 11.02 3.44
CA ASP A 56 -4.65 11.44 4.45
C ASP A 56 -4.24 12.72 5.21
N GLY A 57 -3.15 13.38 4.81
CA GLY A 57 -2.63 14.60 5.44
C GLY A 57 -3.40 15.89 5.12
N GLY A 58 -4.47 15.83 4.31
CA GLY A 58 -5.35 16.97 3.99
C GLY A 58 -4.86 17.90 2.87
N GLU A 59 -3.67 17.66 2.32
CA GLU A 59 -3.09 18.48 1.24
C GLU A 59 -3.36 17.90 -0.17
N TRP A 60 -3.87 16.68 -0.24
CA TRP A 60 -4.19 15.97 -1.47
C TRP A 60 -5.65 16.21 -1.89
N LYS A 61 -5.86 16.52 -3.16
CA LYS A 61 -7.19 16.55 -3.78
C LYS A 61 -7.46 15.21 -4.43
N ILE A 62 -8.62 14.62 -4.15
CA ILE A 62 -8.92 13.24 -4.53
C ILE A 62 -10.22 13.19 -5.32
N ALA A 63 -10.18 12.48 -6.45
CA ALA A 63 -11.35 12.13 -7.25
C ALA A 63 -11.36 10.61 -7.42
N ILE A 64 -12.49 9.98 -7.12
CA ILE A 64 -12.69 8.54 -7.27
C ILE A 64 -13.74 8.31 -8.34
N GLU A 65 -13.41 7.46 -9.30
CA GLU A 65 -14.27 7.02 -10.38
C GLU A 65 -14.37 5.49 -10.35
N THR A 66 -15.59 4.99 -10.31
CA THR A 66 -15.88 3.58 -10.51
C THR A 66 -16.47 3.39 -11.90
N LYS A 67 -15.95 2.42 -12.65
CA LYS A 67 -16.57 2.03 -13.91
C LYS A 67 -17.77 1.15 -13.61
N SER A 68 -18.92 1.43 -14.22
CA SER A 68 -20.17 0.68 -13.98
C SER A 68 -20.07 -0.79 -14.38
N ASP A 69 -19.21 -1.11 -15.34
CA ASP A 69 -19.21 -2.41 -16.03
C ASP A 69 -17.97 -3.26 -15.69
N ALA A 70 -17.14 -2.83 -14.74
CA ALA A 70 -15.96 -3.56 -14.29
C ALA A 70 -15.81 -3.46 -12.76
N LEU A 71 -15.44 -4.57 -12.12
CA LEU A 71 -15.04 -4.61 -10.69
C LEU A 71 -13.64 -4.01 -10.51
N SER A 72 -13.48 -2.77 -10.96
CA SER A 72 -12.24 -2.00 -10.92
C SER A 72 -12.55 -0.58 -10.49
N ALA A 73 -11.61 0.02 -9.76
CA ALA A 73 -11.68 1.40 -9.34
C ALA A 73 -10.56 2.21 -9.96
N THR A 74 -10.82 3.48 -10.24
CA THR A 74 -9.79 4.44 -10.63
C THR A 74 -9.86 5.63 -9.68
N SER A 75 -8.72 5.97 -9.08
CA SER A 75 -8.62 7.12 -8.17
C SER A 75 -7.51 8.02 -8.62
N VAL A 76 -7.81 9.31 -8.80
CA VAL A 76 -6.82 10.34 -9.13
C VAL A 76 -6.60 11.21 -7.91
N VAL A 77 -5.35 11.27 -7.45
CA VAL A 77 -4.95 12.09 -6.31
C VAL A 77 -3.90 13.10 -6.75
N SER A 78 -4.08 14.38 -6.40
CA SER A 78 -3.20 15.45 -6.85
C SER A 78 -2.77 16.36 -5.72
N HIS A 79 -1.53 16.83 -5.79
CA HIS A 79 -0.93 17.70 -4.79
C HIS A 79 -0.22 18.86 -5.48
N SER A 80 -0.82 20.06 -5.39
CA SER A 80 -0.27 21.26 -6.03
C SER A 80 1.11 21.65 -5.49
N GLY A 81 1.29 21.62 -4.16
CA GLY A 81 2.57 21.96 -3.53
C GLY A 81 3.74 21.04 -3.88
N LEU A 82 3.48 19.74 -4.11
CA LEU A 82 4.48 18.78 -4.57
C LEU A 82 4.59 18.77 -6.10
N GLU A 83 3.71 19.45 -6.83
CA GLU A 83 3.62 19.36 -8.30
C GLU A 83 3.48 17.90 -8.80
N LEU A 84 2.64 17.10 -8.13
CA LEU A 84 2.41 15.69 -8.46
C LEU A 84 0.93 15.37 -8.67
N SER A 85 0.67 14.42 -9.55
CA SER A 85 -0.60 13.68 -9.63
C SER A 85 -0.30 12.19 -9.65
N LEU A 86 -1.05 11.40 -8.92
CA LEU A 86 -1.01 9.95 -8.97
C LEU A 86 -2.37 9.43 -9.44
N GLU A 87 -2.36 8.38 -10.23
CA GLU A 87 -3.53 7.60 -10.63
C GLU A 87 -3.37 6.18 -10.11
N PHE A 88 -4.35 5.71 -9.36
CA PHE A 88 -4.47 4.33 -8.90
C PHE A 88 -5.55 3.63 -9.73
N HIS A 89 -5.21 2.49 -10.31
CA HIS A 89 -6.17 1.60 -10.92
C HIS A 89 -6.16 0.26 -10.18
N ASP A 90 -7.24 0.00 -9.47
CA ASP A 90 -7.35 -1.05 -8.46
C ASP A 90 -8.33 -2.13 -8.90
N VAL A 91 -7.95 -3.40 -8.72
CA VAL A 91 -8.76 -4.55 -9.09
C VAL A 91 -8.48 -5.71 -8.14
N VAL A 92 -9.52 -6.50 -7.87
CA VAL A 92 -9.35 -7.85 -7.31
C VAL A 92 -9.47 -8.85 -8.46
N TYR A 93 -8.43 -9.65 -8.68
CA TYR A 93 -8.41 -10.64 -9.76
C TYR A 93 -9.47 -11.72 -9.54
N ASN A 94 -10.15 -12.14 -10.61
CA ASN A 94 -11.34 -12.98 -10.50
C ASN A 94 -11.04 -14.47 -10.23
N GLU A 95 -9.86 -14.98 -10.60
CA GLU A 95 -9.55 -16.43 -10.47
C GLU A 95 -8.60 -16.76 -9.31
N LYS A 96 -7.90 -15.75 -8.78
CA LYS A 96 -6.97 -15.91 -7.65
C LYS A 96 -7.16 -14.77 -6.67
N ASN A 97 -6.78 -15.03 -5.43
CA ASN A 97 -6.87 -14.09 -4.32
C ASN A 97 -5.78 -13.04 -4.42
N ILE A 98 -5.89 -12.14 -5.40
CA ILE A 98 -4.88 -11.11 -5.66
C ILE A 98 -5.58 -9.77 -5.76
N PHE A 99 -5.22 -8.85 -4.88
CA PHE A 99 -5.48 -7.43 -5.05
C PHE A 99 -4.33 -6.83 -5.85
N LEU A 100 -4.64 -6.17 -6.97
CA LEU A 100 -3.68 -5.46 -7.79
C LEU A 100 -4.01 -3.98 -7.83
N ARG A 101 -2.96 -3.17 -7.74
CA ARG A 101 -3.00 -1.72 -7.88
C ARG A 101 -1.93 -1.32 -8.86
N HIS A 102 -2.35 -0.73 -9.98
CA HIS A 102 -1.47 -0.06 -10.91
C HIS A 102 -1.35 1.41 -10.53
N ILE A 103 -0.13 1.90 -10.34
CA ILE A 103 0.16 3.25 -9.87
C ILE A 103 0.86 4.02 -10.98
N THR A 104 0.22 5.04 -11.53
CA THR A 104 0.87 5.99 -12.44
C THR A 104 1.17 7.29 -11.70
N VAL A 105 2.44 7.70 -11.73
CA VAL A 105 2.92 8.95 -11.11
C VAL A 105 3.22 9.95 -12.20
N HIS A 106 2.59 11.11 -12.16
CA HIS A 106 2.81 12.23 -13.07
C HIS A 106 3.61 13.32 -12.37
N ASN A 107 4.75 13.66 -12.94
CA ASN A 107 5.54 14.80 -12.53
C ASN A 107 5.05 16.05 -13.25
N LEU A 108 4.36 16.95 -12.54
CA LEU A 108 3.82 18.18 -13.12
C LEU A 108 4.86 19.29 -13.18
N ALA A 109 5.98 19.14 -12.47
CA ALA A 109 7.06 20.11 -12.45
C ALA A 109 7.83 20.15 -13.78
N LYS A 110 8.47 21.28 -14.05
CA LYS A 110 9.35 21.50 -15.22
C LYS A 110 10.78 20.98 -15.02
N ARG A 111 11.00 20.09 -14.05
CA ARG A 111 12.31 19.51 -13.74
C ARG A 111 12.19 18.01 -13.53
N LYS A 112 13.27 17.27 -13.77
CA LYS A 112 13.38 15.84 -13.48
C LYS A 112 13.50 15.62 -11.97
N ARG A 113 12.77 14.66 -11.41
CA ARG A 113 12.74 14.40 -9.96
C ARG A 113 12.61 12.92 -9.64
N GLU A 114 13.11 12.54 -8.48
CA GLU A 114 12.83 11.23 -7.88
C GLU A 114 11.54 11.35 -7.06
N VAL A 115 10.61 10.43 -7.27
CA VAL A 115 9.42 10.29 -6.45
C VAL A 115 9.46 8.92 -5.83
N ARG A 116 9.26 8.85 -4.50
CA ARG A 116 9.12 7.59 -3.77
C ARG A 116 7.70 7.46 -3.25
N ILE A 117 7.13 6.28 -3.42
CA ILE A 117 5.83 5.92 -2.88
C ILE A 117 6.06 4.86 -1.82
N PHE A 118 5.50 5.10 -0.64
CA PHE A 118 5.54 4.19 0.50
C PHE A 118 4.16 3.59 0.71
N LEU A 119 4.09 2.27 0.63
CA LEU A 119 2.88 1.48 0.84
C LEU A 119 3.03 0.79 2.20
N TYR A 120 2.25 1.24 3.16
CA TYR A 120 2.23 0.69 4.52
C TYR A 120 1.18 -0.40 4.64
N HIS A 121 1.49 -1.47 5.36
CA HIS A 121 0.62 -2.61 5.57
C HIS A 121 0.57 -2.96 7.05
N GLN A 122 -0.63 -3.14 7.57
CA GLN A 122 -0.86 -3.44 8.97
C GLN A 122 -1.86 -4.57 9.07
N PHE A 123 -1.39 -5.75 9.47
CA PHE A 123 -2.23 -6.92 9.60
C PHE A 123 -2.43 -7.32 11.08
N GLU A 124 -3.59 -7.92 11.35
CA GLU A 124 -3.86 -8.72 12.55
C GLU A 124 -4.51 -10.02 12.12
N LEU A 125 -3.68 -11.02 11.80
CA LEU A 125 -4.14 -12.25 11.16
C LEU A 125 -5.02 -13.07 12.11
N TYR A 126 -6.14 -13.60 11.58
CA TYR A 126 -7.25 -14.19 12.34
C TYR A 126 -7.88 -13.25 13.38
N GLU A 127 -7.87 -11.94 13.13
CA GLU A 127 -8.44 -10.93 14.05
C GLU A 127 -7.84 -11.02 15.46
N SER A 128 -6.55 -11.32 15.54
CA SER A 128 -5.89 -11.66 16.80
C SER A 128 -4.60 -10.86 16.98
N HIS A 129 -4.48 -10.18 18.13
CA HIS A 129 -3.38 -9.28 18.45
C HIS A 129 -2.02 -9.94 18.75
N ARG A 130 -1.84 -11.24 18.44
CA ARG A 130 -0.64 -12.00 18.83
C ARG A 130 -0.25 -13.04 17.79
N GLY A 131 1.05 -13.28 17.68
CA GLY A 131 1.60 -14.42 16.96
C GLY A 131 1.62 -14.27 15.45
N ASP A 132 1.52 -13.04 14.94
CA ASP A 132 1.82 -12.75 13.54
C ASP A 132 3.33 -12.73 13.36
N THR A 133 3.80 -13.06 12.16
CA THR A 133 5.20 -12.92 11.77
C THR A 133 5.26 -12.31 10.39
N GLY A 134 6.10 -11.30 10.24
CA GLY A 134 6.40 -10.69 8.94
C GLY A 134 7.87 -10.88 8.63
N PHE A 135 8.22 -11.23 7.40
CA PHE A 135 9.61 -11.28 6.95
C PHE A 135 9.74 -10.90 5.49
N TYR A 136 10.94 -10.47 5.09
CA TYR A 136 11.30 -10.25 3.70
C TYR A 136 11.97 -11.50 3.14
N ASP A 137 11.42 -12.06 2.07
CA ASP A 137 12.05 -13.16 1.34
C ASP A 137 13.01 -12.59 0.28
N PRO A 138 14.34 -12.73 0.44
CA PRO A 138 15.30 -12.21 -0.52
C PRO A 138 15.28 -12.94 -1.88
N LYS A 139 14.73 -14.16 -1.94
CA LYS A 139 14.65 -14.92 -3.19
C LYS A 139 13.53 -14.40 -4.08
N GLU A 140 12.32 -14.29 -3.51
CA GLU A 140 11.15 -13.77 -4.22
C GLU A 140 11.10 -12.24 -4.22
N ARG A 141 11.96 -11.59 -3.42
CA ARG A 141 12.08 -10.14 -3.25
C ARG A 141 10.73 -9.53 -2.85
N ALA A 142 10.10 -10.14 -1.85
CA ALA A 142 8.74 -9.86 -1.41
C ALA A 142 8.64 -9.83 0.12
N ILE A 143 7.66 -9.10 0.64
CA ILE A 143 7.31 -9.13 2.07
C ILE A 143 6.24 -10.19 2.28
N VAL A 144 6.37 -11.02 3.30
CA VAL A 144 5.42 -12.06 3.66
C VAL A 144 4.97 -11.87 5.10
N HIS A 145 3.67 -11.73 5.31
CA HIS A 145 3.03 -11.80 6.62
C HIS A 145 2.33 -13.13 6.76
N TYR A 146 2.51 -13.82 7.88
CA TYR A 146 1.84 -15.10 8.09
C TYR A 146 1.51 -15.40 9.55
N LYS A 147 0.50 -16.26 9.69
CA LYS A 147 0.12 -16.95 10.92
C LYS A 147 -0.64 -18.22 10.54
N GLY A 148 -0.20 -19.37 11.03
CA GLY A 148 -0.82 -20.66 10.70
C GLY A 148 -1.04 -20.82 9.18
N ARG A 149 -2.30 -20.92 8.75
CA ARG A 149 -2.72 -21.04 7.34
C ARG A 149 -3.04 -19.73 6.62
N ARG A 150 -2.85 -18.57 7.25
CA ARG A 150 -2.99 -17.25 6.60
C ARG A 150 -1.59 -16.83 6.22
N VAL A 151 -1.37 -16.65 4.92
CA VAL A 151 -0.11 -16.19 4.34
C VAL A 151 -0.50 -15.09 3.38
N ILE A 152 0.07 -13.92 3.55
CA ILE A 152 -0.16 -12.75 2.74
C ILE A 152 1.19 -12.31 2.17
N LEU A 153 1.29 -12.24 0.86
CA LEU A 153 2.46 -11.76 0.14
C LEU A 153 2.20 -10.34 -0.36
N ILE A 154 3.19 -9.47 -0.19
CA ILE A 154 3.21 -8.10 -0.69
C ILE A 154 4.41 -7.95 -1.61
N ASN A 155 4.17 -7.39 -2.79
CA ASN A 155 5.25 -7.04 -3.69
C ASN A 155 4.90 -5.85 -4.57
N THR A 156 5.93 -5.22 -5.12
CA THR A 156 5.82 -4.14 -6.09
C THR A 156 6.79 -4.37 -7.24
N GLN A 157 6.47 -3.80 -8.40
CA GLN A 157 7.35 -3.89 -9.56
C GLN A 157 7.31 -2.60 -10.39
N THR A 158 8.48 -2.13 -10.80
CA THR A 158 8.65 -1.00 -11.70
C THR A 158 9.57 -1.42 -12.84
N LYS A 159 9.02 -1.51 -14.07
CA LYS A 159 9.81 -1.89 -15.27
C LYS A 159 10.62 -3.19 -15.09
N GLY A 160 10.05 -4.18 -14.40
CA GLY A 160 10.72 -5.46 -14.14
C GLY A 160 11.50 -5.53 -12.82
N GLU A 161 11.87 -4.37 -12.24
CA GLU A 161 12.59 -4.31 -10.97
C GLU A 161 11.62 -4.37 -9.78
N PRO A 162 11.96 -5.09 -8.69
CA PRO A 162 11.13 -5.22 -7.50
C PRO A 162 11.10 -3.92 -6.67
N MET A 163 10.46 -3.96 -5.49
CA MET A 163 10.47 -2.87 -4.51
C MET A 163 11.89 -2.29 -4.28
N SER A 164 11.97 -0.96 -4.21
CA SER A 164 13.24 -0.25 -4.07
C SER A 164 13.76 -0.24 -2.63
N ASP A 165 12.84 -0.32 -1.66
CA ASP A 165 13.15 -0.35 -0.24
C ASP A 165 12.04 -1.08 0.54
N TYR A 166 12.34 -1.52 1.76
CA TYR A 166 11.35 -2.11 2.66
C TYR A 166 11.74 -1.93 4.13
N ALA A 167 10.77 -2.06 5.02
CA ALA A 167 10.99 -2.30 6.43
C ALA A 167 9.84 -3.11 7.01
N ILE A 168 10.15 -3.97 7.97
CA ILE A 168 9.18 -4.76 8.73
C ILE A 168 9.39 -4.40 10.19
N GLY A 169 8.30 -4.19 10.93
CA GLY A 169 8.39 -3.73 12.30
C GLY A 169 7.21 -4.18 13.13
N ILE A 170 6.99 -3.44 14.21
CA ILE A 170 5.86 -3.65 15.11
C ILE A 170 5.10 -2.36 15.30
N PHE A 171 3.78 -2.45 15.48
CA PHE A 171 2.90 -1.30 15.65
C PHE A 171 2.12 -1.36 16.96
N GLY A 172 1.91 -0.18 17.57
CA GLY A 172 1.07 0.01 18.74
C GLY A 172 1.52 -0.77 19.99
N ILE A 173 2.77 -1.23 20.04
CA ILE A 173 3.41 -1.92 21.17
C ILE A 173 4.84 -1.42 21.34
N GLU A 174 5.43 -1.64 22.51
CA GLU A 174 6.81 -1.25 22.83
C GLU A 174 7.12 0.24 22.62
N GLY A 175 6.10 1.10 22.73
CA GLY A 175 6.22 2.53 22.46
C GLY A 175 6.36 2.90 20.98
N LYS A 176 6.26 1.93 20.06
CA LYS A 176 6.30 2.18 18.61
C LYS A 176 4.92 2.48 18.07
N GLU A 177 4.80 3.56 17.30
CA GLU A 177 3.56 3.89 16.58
C GLU A 177 3.30 2.94 15.40
N GLY A 178 4.35 2.66 14.63
CA GLY A 178 4.35 1.76 13.48
C GLY A 178 5.48 2.08 12.51
N THR A 179 5.83 1.12 11.66
CA THR A 179 6.90 1.20 10.65
C THR A 179 6.63 2.28 9.61
N TYR A 180 5.38 2.75 9.47
CA TYR A 180 5.08 3.91 8.62
C TYR A 180 5.91 5.15 8.96
N LYS A 181 6.33 5.32 10.23
CA LYS A 181 7.18 6.44 10.66
C LYS A 181 8.55 6.46 9.99
N ASP A 182 9.07 5.30 9.63
CA ASP A 182 10.34 5.14 8.93
C ASP A 182 10.28 5.84 7.56
N ALA A 183 9.12 5.82 6.89
CA ALA A 183 8.95 6.44 5.57
C ALA A 183 9.06 7.98 5.58
N GLU A 184 8.85 8.65 6.73
CA GLU A 184 8.71 10.11 6.80
C GLU A 184 10.00 10.87 6.44
N ASP A 185 11.17 10.24 6.55
CA ASP A 185 12.46 10.81 6.14
C ASP A 185 12.90 10.40 4.71
N GLY A 186 12.11 9.53 4.07
CA GLY A 186 12.36 9.00 2.73
C GLY A 186 13.25 7.75 2.68
N LYS A 187 13.63 7.14 3.80
CA LYS A 187 14.48 5.94 3.85
C LYS A 187 13.85 4.88 4.75
N LEU A 188 13.97 3.60 4.39
CA LEU A 188 13.55 2.53 5.27
C LEU A 188 14.77 1.86 5.92
N SER A 189 14.58 1.42 7.15
CA SER A 189 15.57 0.78 8.02
C SER A 189 16.02 -0.60 7.53
N LYS A 190 15.30 -1.22 6.59
CA LYS A 190 15.55 -2.58 6.07
C LYS A 190 15.53 -3.68 7.12
N ASN A 191 14.79 -3.48 8.21
CA ASN A 191 14.53 -4.60 9.10
C ASN A 191 13.75 -5.69 8.35
N SER A 192 14.24 -6.93 8.44
CA SER A 192 13.86 -8.02 7.53
C SER A 192 12.92 -9.04 8.14
N ILE A 193 12.69 -8.99 9.46
CA ILE A 193 11.80 -9.91 10.16
C ILE A 193 11.31 -9.32 11.47
N GLU A 194 10.05 -9.53 11.80
CA GLU A 194 9.48 -9.29 13.13
C GLU A 194 8.38 -10.30 13.46
N HIS A 195 8.01 -10.34 14.74
CA HIS A 195 6.90 -11.15 15.26
C HIS A 195 6.06 -10.39 16.28
N GLY A 196 4.83 -10.84 16.52
CA GLY A 196 3.90 -10.21 17.46
C GLY A 196 2.78 -9.45 16.75
N ARG A 197 2.76 -8.12 16.86
CA ARG A 197 1.86 -7.23 16.10
C ARG A 197 2.68 -6.57 15.00
N VAL A 198 2.69 -7.19 13.83
CA VAL A 198 3.65 -6.88 12.77
C VAL A 198 3.03 -5.99 11.72
N ASP A 199 3.77 -4.95 11.34
CA ASP A 199 3.48 -4.11 10.19
C ASP A 199 4.67 -4.09 9.22
N SER A 200 4.47 -3.47 8.06
CA SER A 200 5.55 -3.33 7.09
C SER A 200 5.34 -2.15 6.17
N VAL A 201 6.41 -1.66 5.56
CA VAL A 201 6.37 -0.68 4.48
C VAL A 201 7.15 -1.24 3.30
N ALA A 202 6.57 -1.16 2.11
CA ALA A 202 7.28 -1.33 0.84
C ALA A 202 7.42 0.02 0.15
N ALA A 203 8.57 0.29 -0.44
CA ALA A 203 8.81 1.49 -1.22
C ALA A 203 8.96 1.19 -2.70
N VAL A 204 8.51 2.14 -3.52
CA VAL A 204 8.76 2.19 -4.96
C VAL A 204 9.38 3.54 -5.28
N SER A 205 10.52 3.54 -5.98
CA SER A 205 11.22 4.75 -6.39
C SER A 205 11.22 4.88 -7.90
N VAL A 206 10.71 6.01 -8.40
CA VAL A 206 10.67 6.31 -9.83
C VAL A 206 11.37 7.65 -10.11
N LEU A 207 12.26 7.64 -11.10
CA LEU A 207 12.91 8.85 -11.58
C LEU A 207 12.17 9.35 -12.82
N ILE A 208 11.47 10.47 -12.69
CA ILE A 208 10.52 10.96 -13.70
C ILE A 208 11.04 12.26 -14.31
N PRO A 209 11.20 12.35 -15.66
CA PRO A 209 11.51 13.61 -16.32
C PRO A 209 10.44 14.68 -16.08
N ALA A 210 10.77 15.93 -16.42
CA ALA A 210 9.83 17.04 -16.38
C ALA A 210 8.58 16.72 -17.21
N GLN A 211 7.39 16.96 -16.64
CA GLN A 211 6.10 16.81 -17.35
C GLN A 211 5.85 15.42 -17.97
N MET A 212 6.47 14.39 -17.40
CA MET A 212 6.32 13.00 -17.81
C MET A 212 5.70 12.17 -16.68
N SER A 213 5.43 10.89 -16.96
CA SER A 213 4.96 9.94 -15.96
C SER A 213 5.79 8.65 -15.92
N ALA A 214 5.64 7.92 -14.82
CA ALA A 214 6.15 6.57 -14.65
C ALA A 214 5.10 5.71 -13.96
N ALA A 215 5.05 4.43 -14.31
CA ALA A 215 4.09 3.48 -13.76
C ALA A 215 4.78 2.37 -12.97
N SER A 216 4.10 1.86 -11.95
CA SER A 216 4.53 0.72 -11.13
C SER A 216 3.32 -0.10 -10.70
N ASP A 217 3.51 -1.39 -10.54
CA ASP A 217 2.50 -2.32 -10.07
C ASP A 217 2.74 -2.67 -8.60
N TYR A 218 1.67 -2.84 -7.84
CA TYR A 218 1.66 -3.30 -6.46
C TYR A 218 0.59 -4.38 -6.31
N TRP A 219 0.88 -5.43 -5.56
CA TRP A 219 -0.12 -6.46 -5.28
C TRP A 219 -0.01 -7.04 -3.88
N ILE A 220 -1.16 -7.48 -3.37
CA ILE A 220 -1.32 -8.34 -2.20
C ILE A 220 -1.91 -9.67 -2.67
N ALA A 221 -1.29 -10.80 -2.30
CA ALA A 221 -1.70 -12.15 -2.70
C ALA A 221 -1.76 -13.14 -1.53
#